data_AF-A0A5C8V9K4-F1
#
_entry.id   AF-A0A5C8V9K4-F1
#
_cell.length_a   1.000
_cell.length_b   1.000
_cell.length_c   1.000
_cell.angle_alpha   90.00
_cell.angle_beta   90.00
_cell.angle_gamma   90.00
#
_symmetry.space_group_name_H-M   'P 1'
#
loop_
_entity.id
_entity.type
_entity.pdbx_description
1 polymer ?
#
loop_
_entity_poly.entity_id
_entity_poly.type
_entity_poly.pdbx_seq_one_letter_code
_entity_poly.pdbx_strand_id
1 'polypeptide(L)'
;MRFLLVLSVFLNAYMTFGQYHFSGNVGQDSSGKTVYLSLVEDYRKSSRIYLDQIIGKATVDSLGYFQFQGNNLLTDNRIHRIHVDGCAENSDAKHFLGECDTSKSVLFIANNKDTLQFPTSFENQTLCAIIATNPKSSVFLEIEALKEEMIFDFADHSSKANALLNFRKWFNTLQQFGEQTEEPLAELLIYDFLSDRKNETHAYYLENLESSTYYNELQARLKKKYPTESFTEQYQNELWADKQIIERNTKKESGFKPIYFLYILLGLLLVQACYYLLKNRKRRIEKKAVDILTPQEFKIFNAIREGKTNKEIATALFISLSTVKTHVNNIYKKLNLETRKDLK
;
A
#
# COMPACT_ATOMS: atom_id res chain seq x y z
N MET A 1 42.93 -60.44 0.04
CA MET A 1 43.16 -59.19 0.80
C MET A 1 44.00 -58.12 0.07
N ARG A 2 44.03 -58.09 -1.28
CA ARG A 2 44.77 -57.04 -2.04
C ARG A 2 43.89 -56.14 -2.92
N PHE A 3 42.60 -56.46 -3.06
CA PHE A 3 41.67 -55.70 -3.92
C PHE A 3 40.84 -54.65 -3.15
N LEU A 4 40.82 -54.69 -1.81
CA LEU A 4 40.05 -53.77 -0.97
C LEU A 4 40.79 -52.46 -0.62
N LEU A 5 42.09 -52.39 -0.91
CA LEU A 5 42.93 -51.23 -0.59
C LEU A 5 42.99 -50.18 -1.71
N VAL A 6 42.58 -50.53 -2.94
CA VAL A 6 42.55 -49.58 -4.06
C VAL A 6 41.23 -48.78 -4.08
N LEU A 7 40.17 -49.28 -3.43
CA LEU A 7 38.87 -48.60 -3.40
C LEU A 7 38.77 -47.50 -2.33
N SER A 8 39.68 -47.47 -1.35
CA SER A 8 39.67 -46.48 -0.26
C SER A 8 40.43 -45.18 -0.58
N VAL A 9 41.18 -45.14 -1.69
CA VAL A 9 41.94 -43.95 -2.11
C VAL A 9 41.10 -42.98 -2.96
N PHE A 10 39.95 -43.42 -3.50
CA PHE A 10 39.08 -42.58 -4.34
C PHE A 10 37.95 -41.85 -3.59
N LEU A 11 37.86 -41.96 -2.26
CA LEU A 11 36.83 -41.30 -1.45
C LEU A 11 37.27 -39.97 -0.80
N ASN A 12 38.47 -39.50 -1.08
CA ASN A 12 38.81 -38.09 -0.86
C ASN A 12 38.37 -37.28 -2.08
N ALA A 13 37.05 -37.18 -2.26
CA ALA A 13 36.48 -36.18 -3.14
C ALA A 13 36.92 -34.82 -2.59
N TYR A 14 37.80 -34.16 -3.35
CA TYR A 14 38.26 -32.81 -3.12
C TYR A 14 37.10 -31.93 -2.64
N MET A 15 37.13 -31.45 -1.40
CA MET A 15 36.44 -30.23 -1.06
C MET A 15 37.15 -29.11 -1.81
N THR A 16 36.78 -28.90 -3.07
CA THR A 16 37.13 -27.69 -3.79
C THR A 16 36.39 -26.56 -3.10
N PHE A 17 37.08 -25.85 -2.21
CA PHE A 17 36.62 -24.57 -1.74
C PHE A 17 36.49 -23.68 -2.99
N GLY A 18 35.26 -23.28 -3.32
CA GLY A 18 35.03 -22.31 -4.38
C GLY A 18 35.84 -21.06 -4.06
N GLN A 19 36.59 -20.58 -5.05
CA GLN A 19 37.29 -19.31 -4.98
C GLN A 19 36.58 -18.39 -5.96
N TYR A 20 36.03 -17.29 -5.47
CA TYR A 20 35.45 -16.30 -6.35
C TYR A 20 36.58 -15.57 -7.09
N HIS A 21 36.27 -15.13 -8.31
CA HIS A 21 37.20 -14.35 -9.11
C HIS A 21 36.45 -13.24 -9.85
N PHE A 22 36.60 -12.00 -9.40
CA PHE A 22 35.96 -10.84 -10.00
C PHE A 22 37.04 -9.96 -10.62
N SER A 23 36.94 -9.65 -11.91
CA SER A 23 37.93 -8.80 -12.58
C SER A 23 37.26 -7.84 -13.54
N GLY A 24 37.95 -6.78 -13.93
CA GLY A 24 37.37 -5.84 -14.89
C GLY A 24 38.34 -4.78 -15.32
N ASN A 25 37.89 -3.97 -16.27
CA ASN A 25 38.62 -2.83 -16.78
C ASN A 25 37.84 -1.54 -16.50
N VAL A 26 38.56 -0.50 -16.12
CA VAL A 26 38.05 0.87 -15.98
C VAL A 26 38.77 1.79 -16.96
N GLY A 27 38.22 2.99 -17.18
CA GLY A 27 38.85 4.00 -18.03
C GLY A 27 40.25 4.39 -17.52
N GLN A 28 41.13 4.82 -18.43
CA GLN A 28 42.50 5.23 -18.11
C GLN A 28 42.57 6.40 -17.13
N ASP A 29 41.53 7.23 -17.08
CA ASP A 29 41.31 8.31 -16.11
C ASP A 29 41.17 7.82 -14.66
N SER A 30 41.04 6.50 -14.47
CA SER A 30 40.94 5.83 -13.19
C SER A 30 42.19 5.03 -12.81
N SER A 31 43.27 5.13 -13.58
CA SER A 31 44.55 4.48 -13.24
C SER A 31 45.08 4.99 -11.89
N GLY A 32 45.52 4.06 -11.03
CA GLY A 32 45.98 4.37 -9.68
C GLY A 32 44.88 4.61 -8.65
N LYS A 33 43.61 4.65 -9.06
CA LYS A 33 42.48 4.74 -8.12
C LYS A 33 42.19 3.39 -7.44
N THR A 34 41.42 3.43 -6.36
CA THR A 34 40.99 2.23 -5.64
C THR A 34 39.60 1.81 -6.11
N VAL A 35 39.43 0.52 -6.36
CA VAL A 35 38.15 -0.15 -6.56
C VAL A 35 37.80 -0.88 -5.28
N TYR A 36 36.55 -0.77 -4.85
CA TYR A 36 36.06 -1.41 -3.64
C TYR A 36 35.01 -2.46 -3.98
N LEU A 37 35.09 -3.59 -3.29
CA LEU A 37 34.07 -4.63 -3.27
C LEU A 37 33.29 -4.52 -1.97
N SER A 38 31.97 -4.43 -2.05
CA SER A 38 31.07 -4.29 -0.90
C SER A 38 30.01 -5.39 -0.88
N LEU A 39 29.58 -5.78 0.31
CA LEU A 39 28.46 -6.69 0.56
C LEU A 39 27.26 -5.89 1.07
N VAL A 40 26.13 -5.97 0.38
CA VAL A 40 24.93 -5.18 0.65
C VAL A 40 23.85 -6.09 1.25
N GLU A 41 23.89 -6.25 2.58
CA GLU A 41 22.88 -7.07 3.31
C GLU A 41 21.57 -6.32 3.59
N ASP A 42 21.63 -4.99 3.70
CA ASP A 42 20.44 -4.14 3.80
C ASP A 42 20.10 -3.61 2.40
N TYR A 43 19.03 -4.13 1.80
CA TYR A 43 18.64 -3.75 0.45
C TYR A 43 18.18 -2.28 0.35
N ARG A 44 17.78 -1.63 1.46
CA ARG A 44 17.49 -0.18 1.48
C ARG A 44 18.75 0.68 1.36
N LYS A 45 19.92 0.06 1.51
CA LYS A 45 21.24 0.67 1.30
C LYS A 45 21.83 0.36 -0.08
N SER A 46 21.00 -0.09 -1.03
CA SER A 46 21.36 -0.43 -2.41
C SER A 46 21.74 0.78 -3.28
N SER A 47 21.22 1.97 -2.99
CA SER A 47 21.39 3.15 -3.86
C SER A 47 22.65 3.97 -3.59
N ARG A 48 23.26 3.84 -2.41
CA ARG A 48 24.41 4.66 -1.98
C ARG A 48 25.55 3.81 -1.42
N ILE A 49 26.76 4.34 -1.50
CA ILE A 49 27.96 3.70 -0.96
C ILE A 49 28.02 3.89 0.56
N TYR A 50 28.15 2.79 1.29
CA TYR A 50 28.40 2.79 2.73
C TYR A 50 29.72 2.11 3.04
N LEU A 51 30.54 2.76 3.86
CA LEU A 51 31.89 2.28 4.18
C LEU A 51 31.90 0.97 4.99
N ASP A 52 30.89 0.78 5.85
CA ASP A 52 30.71 -0.43 6.67
C ASP A 52 30.39 -1.69 5.83
N GLN A 53 30.03 -1.52 4.55
CA GLN A 53 29.76 -2.61 3.62
C GLN A 53 31.02 -3.10 2.88
N ILE A 54 32.15 -2.40 2.96
CA ILE A 54 33.36 -2.73 2.18
C ILE A 54 34.03 -3.99 2.75
N ILE A 55 34.17 -5.01 1.90
CA ILE A 55 34.79 -6.29 2.24
C ILE A 55 36.12 -6.53 1.50
N GLY A 56 36.44 -5.70 0.50
CA GLY A 56 37.69 -5.80 -0.25
C GLY A 56 38.04 -4.51 -0.97
N LYS A 57 39.33 -4.33 -1.25
CA LYS A 57 39.87 -3.23 -2.05
C LYS A 57 40.91 -3.74 -3.04
N ALA A 58 40.96 -3.15 -4.23
CA ALA A 58 41.93 -3.44 -5.27
C ALA A 58 42.37 -2.12 -5.91
N THR A 59 43.65 -1.98 -6.24
CA THR A 59 44.15 -0.81 -6.97
C THR A 59 44.08 -1.07 -8.47
N VAL A 60 43.65 -0.06 -9.23
CA VAL A 60 43.64 -0.11 -10.69
C VAL A 60 45.07 0.01 -11.21
N ASP A 61 45.48 -0.90 -12.09
CA ASP A 61 46.81 -0.86 -12.69
C ASP A 61 46.96 0.23 -13.79
N SER A 62 48.13 0.30 -14.42
CA SER A 62 48.40 1.26 -15.49
C SER A 62 47.57 1.03 -16.77
N LEU A 63 46.98 -0.15 -16.92
CA LEU A 63 46.15 -0.53 -18.06
C LEU A 63 44.65 -0.40 -17.75
N GLY A 64 44.28 0.00 -16.54
CA GLY A 64 42.88 0.11 -16.11
C GLY A 64 42.32 -1.19 -15.54
N TYR A 65 43.12 -2.23 -15.33
CA TYR A 65 42.66 -3.52 -14.84
C TYR A 65 42.58 -3.56 -13.30
N PHE A 66 41.57 -4.23 -12.78
CA PHE A 66 41.43 -4.56 -11.37
C PHE A 66 40.98 -6.02 -11.18
N GLN A 67 41.29 -6.58 -10.01
CA GLN A 67 40.86 -7.94 -9.65
C GLN A 67 40.61 -8.10 -8.16
N PHE A 68 39.64 -8.96 -7.84
CA PHE A 68 39.37 -9.50 -6.52
C PHE A 68 39.36 -11.02 -6.63
N GLN A 69 40.05 -11.69 -5.71
CA GLN A 69 39.98 -13.14 -5.57
C GLN A 69 40.02 -13.52 -4.09
N GLY A 70 39.33 -14.59 -3.74
CA GLY A 70 39.30 -15.06 -2.36
C GLY A 70 38.32 -16.20 -2.16
N ASN A 71 38.20 -16.65 -0.92
CA ASN A 71 37.33 -17.75 -0.53
C ASN A 71 36.42 -17.38 0.67
N ASN A 72 36.31 -16.09 0.97
CA ASN A 72 35.63 -15.53 2.14
C ASN A 72 34.22 -15.00 1.83
N LEU A 73 33.68 -15.22 0.63
CA LEU A 73 32.27 -14.91 0.36
C LEU A 73 31.36 -16.04 0.82
N LEU A 74 30.07 -15.71 0.97
CA LEU A 74 29.04 -16.68 1.32
C LEU A 74 28.76 -17.62 0.13
N THR A 75 28.31 -18.84 0.43
CA THR A 75 28.02 -19.85 -0.60
C THR A 75 26.72 -19.59 -1.35
N ASP A 76 25.78 -18.92 -0.69
CA ASP A 76 24.53 -18.50 -1.28
C ASP A 76 24.70 -17.14 -1.95
N ASN A 77 23.89 -16.90 -2.98
CA ASN A 77 23.86 -15.62 -3.68
C ASN A 77 23.62 -14.46 -2.69
N ARG A 78 24.41 -13.40 -2.84
CA ARG A 78 24.27 -12.14 -2.11
C ARG A 78 24.40 -10.95 -3.07
N ILE A 79 23.84 -9.82 -2.64
CA ILE A 79 23.97 -8.54 -3.34
C ILE A 79 25.35 -7.97 -3.03
N HIS A 80 26.14 -7.78 -4.06
CA HIS A 80 27.44 -7.14 -3.97
C HIS A 80 27.45 -5.84 -4.76
N ARG A 81 28.37 -4.95 -4.41
CA ARG A 81 28.66 -3.74 -5.17
C ARG A 81 30.13 -3.67 -5.51
N ILE A 82 30.44 -3.30 -6.75
CA ILE A 82 31.75 -2.78 -7.12
C ILE A 82 31.59 -1.29 -7.39
N HIS A 83 32.48 -0.49 -6.80
CA HIS A 83 32.54 0.94 -7.10
C HIS A 83 33.99 1.40 -7.21
N VAL A 84 34.21 2.39 -8.08
CA VAL A 84 35.51 3.04 -8.26
C VAL A 84 35.51 4.32 -7.43
N ASP A 85 36.56 4.54 -6.66
CA ASP A 85 36.75 5.79 -5.94
C ASP A 85 36.79 6.96 -6.93
N GLY A 86 35.85 7.90 -6.78
CA GLY A 86 35.72 9.06 -7.65
C GLY A 86 36.06 10.37 -6.93
N CYS A 87 36.40 10.32 -5.65
CA CYS A 87 36.52 11.48 -4.78
C CYS A 87 37.99 11.82 -4.51
N ALA A 88 38.33 13.11 -4.47
CA ALA A 88 39.70 13.55 -4.17
C ALA A 88 40.07 13.24 -2.70
N GLU A 89 41.34 12.87 -2.45
CA GLU A 89 41.91 12.34 -1.20
C GLU A 89 41.69 13.20 0.08
N ASN A 90 41.12 14.40 -0.01
CA ASN A 90 40.87 15.31 1.12
C ASN A 90 39.40 15.36 1.58
N SER A 91 38.59 14.33 1.33
CA SER A 91 37.15 14.37 1.60
C SER A 91 36.59 13.19 2.40
N ASP A 92 37.34 12.70 3.40
CA ASP A 92 36.88 11.68 4.36
C ASP A 92 35.50 12.00 4.96
N ALA A 93 35.18 13.28 5.17
CA ALA A 93 33.87 13.72 5.67
C ALA A 93 32.72 13.51 4.66
N LYS A 94 32.98 13.62 3.35
CA LYS A 94 31.97 13.33 2.30
C LYS A 94 31.73 11.82 2.18
N HIS A 95 32.76 11.02 2.45
CA HIS A 95 32.69 9.57 2.51
C HIS A 95 31.79 9.07 3.66
N PHE A 96 31.72 9.79 4.78
CA PHE A 96 30.81 9.47 5.89
C PHE A 96 29.33 9.72 5.56
N LEU A 97 29.04 10.70 4.69
CA LEU A 97 27.67 11.09 4.34
C LEU A 97 27.13 10.40 3.07
N GLY A 98 27.98 9.66 2.34
CA GLY A 98 27.56 8.94 1.13
C GLY A 98 27.22 9.86 -0.05
N GLU A 99 27.78 11.07 -0.09
CA GLU A 99 27.57 12.09 -1.13
C GLU A 99 28.84 12.23 -2.00
N CYS A 100 29.11 11.23 -2.84
CA CYS A 100 30.09 11.33 -3.91
C CYS A 100 29.36 11.16 -5.26
N ASP A 101 28.91 12.26 -5.86
CA ASP A 101 28.17 12.27 -7.13
C ASP A 101 29.00 11.74 -8.33
N THR A 102 30.30 11.54 -8.15
CA THR A 102 31.24 11.11 -9.21
C THR A 102 31.63 9.63 -9.15
N SER A 103 31.19 8.88 -8.13
CA SER A 103 31.53 7.46 -8.01
C SER A 103 30.66 6.60 -8.92
N LYS A 104 31.28 5.91 -9.89
CA LYS A 104 30.60 4.91 -10.71
C LYS A 104 30.50 3.61 -9.92
N SER A 105 29.32 2.99 -9.89
CA SER A 105 29.10 1.74 -9.17
C SER A 105 28.15 0.81 -9.90
N VAL A 106 28.27 -0.48 -9.65
CA VAL A 106 27.37 -1.52 -10.15
C VAL A 106 27.01 -2.48 -9.03
N LEU A 107 25.72 -2.79 -8.94
CA LEU A 107 25.22 -3.89 -8.11
C LEU A 107 25.20 -5.18 -8.94
N PHE A 108 25.53 -6.29 -8.30
CA PHE A 108 25.44 -7.61 -8.93
C PHE A 108 25.17 -8.69 -7.90
N ILE A 109 24.69 -9.83 -8.38
CA ILE A 109 24.52 -11.03 -7.56
C ILE A 109 25.77 -11.88 -7.71
N ALA A 110 26.35 -12.33 -6.59
CA ALA A 110 27.45 -13.29 -6.61
C ALA A 110 27.48 -14.13 -5.35
N ASN A 111 28.18 -15.26 -5.43
CA ASN A 111 28.58 -16.10 -4.31
C ASN A 111 30.06 -16.52 -4.44
N ASN A 112 30.57 -17.28 -3.47
CA ASN A 112 31.97 -17.70 -3.39
C ASN A 112 32.47 -18.60 -4.53
N LYS A 113 31.60 -19.05 -5.43
CA LYS A 113 31.92 -19.94 -6.56
C LYS A 113 31.86 -19.22 -7.90
N ASP A 114 31.50 -17.94 -7.91
CA ASP A 114 31.23 -17.21 -9.14
C ASP A 114 32.52 -16.55 -9.69
N THR A 115 32.62 -16.56 -11.01
CA THR A 115 33.62 -15.78 -11.75
C THR A 115 32.91 -14.71 -12.54
N LEU A 116 33.31 -13.45 -12.33
CA LEU A 116 32.71 -12.28 -12.96
C LEU A 116 33.79 -11.45 -13.68
N GLN A 117 33.40 -10.91 -14.83
CA GLN A 117 34.18 -9.95 -15.59
C GLN A 117 33.34 -8.70 -15.90
N PHE A 118 33.91 -7.53 -15.62
CA PHE A 118 33.32 -6.22 -15.91
C PHE A 118 34.07 -5.56 -17.07
N PRO A 119 33.68 -5.83 -18.33
CA PRO A 119 34.31 -5.20 -19.48
C PRO A 119 33.97 -3.71 -19.58
N THR A 120 34.84 -2.94 -20.23
CA THR A 120 34.54 -1.57 -20.67
C THR A 120 33.60 -1.62 -21.87
N SER A 121 32.61 -0.73 -21.91
CA SER A 121 31.72 -0.58 -23.08
C SER A 121 32.36 0.24 -24.19
N PHE A 122 31.64 0.37 -25.31
CA PHE A 122 31.88 1.44 -26.29
C PHE A 122 31.88 2.81 -25.56
N GLU A 123 32.83 3.69 -25.89
CA GLU A 123 33.10 4.98 -25.20
C GLU A 123 33.76 4.90 -23.80
N ASN A 124 34.41 3.79 -23.44
CA ASN A 124 35.12 3.62 -22.15
C ASN A 124 34.21 3.80 -20.90
N GLN A 125 32.90 3.57 -21.03
CA GLN A 125 32.05 3.52 -19.85
C GLN A 125 32.36 2.27 -19.04
N THR A 126 32.45 2.44 -17.73
CA THR A 126 32.93 1.43 -16.79
C THR A 126 31.75 0.85 -16.04
N LEU A 127 31.73 -0.47 -15.84
CA LEU A 127 30.74 -1.17 -15.03
C LEU A 127 29.31 -1.22 -15.63
N CYS A 128 29.17 -1.06 -16.96
CA CYS A 128 27.86 -1.12 -17.66
C CYS A 128 27.47 -2.54 -18.12
N ALA A 129 28.36 -3.52 -18.00
CA ALA A 129 28.13 -4.89 -18.43
C ALA A 129 28.78 -5.88 -17.47
N ILE A 130 28.18 -7.06 -17.35
CA ILE A 130 28.64 -8.15 -16.50
C ILE A 130 28.66 -9.42 -17.33
N ILE A 131 29.83 -10.06 -17.42
CA ILE A 131 29.98 -11.41 -17.95
C ILE A 131 30.25 -12.31 -16.77
N ALA A 132 29.41 -13.30 -16.53
CA ALA A 132 29.48 -14.11 -15.32
C ALA A 132 29.21 -15.59 -15.59
N THR A 133 29.79 -16.45 -14.77
CA THR A 133 29.42 -17.88 -14.71
C THR A 133 28.01 -18.09 -14.19
N ASN A 134 27.55 -17.20 -13.31
CA ASN A 134 26.19 -17.19 -12.77
C ASN A 134 25.32 -16.24 -13.60
N PRO A 135 24.29 -16.75 -14.31
CA PRO A 135 23.44 -15.93 -15.18
C PRO A 135 22.60 -14.91 -14.41
N LYS A 136 22.47 -15.03 -13.08
CA LYS A 136 21.73 -14.07 -12.25
C LYS A 136 22.54 -12.82 -11.90
N SER A 137 23.85 -12.82 -12.17
CA SER A 137 24.76 -11.75 -11.79
C SER A 137 24.42 -10.39 -12.43
N SER A 138 23.95 -10.42 -13.69
CA SER A 138 23.64 -9.21 -14.47
C SER A 138 22.23 -8.69 -14.30
N VAL A 139 21.34 -9.42 -13.61
CA VAL A 139 19.90 -9.12 -13.54
C VAL A 139 19.62 -7.71 -13.03
N PHE A 140 20.46 -7.19 -12.13
CA PHE A 140 20.29 -5.82 -11.62
C PHE A 140 20.53 -4.75 -12.68
N LEU A 141 21.41 -4.97 -13.68
CA LEU A 141 21.56 -4.04 -14.80
C LEU A 141 20.29 -3.99 -15.66
N GLU A 142 19.63 -5.13 -15.84
CA GLU A 142 18.36 -5.21 -16.56
C GLU A 142 17.22 -4.51 -15.80
N ILE A 143 17.21 -4.60 -14.47
CA ILE A 143 16.26 -3.84 -13.62
C ILE A 143 16.49 -2.33 -13.75
N GLU A 144 17.75 -1.88 -13.73
CA GLU A 144 18.08 -0.46 -13.93
C GLU A 144 17.62 0.03 -15.31
N ALA A 145 17.83 -0.77 -16.37
CA ALA A 145 17.32 -0.44 -17.70
C ALA A 145 15.79 -0.33 -17.73
N LEU A 146 15.06 -1.26 -17.11
CA LEU A 146 13.60 -1.20 -17.00
C LEU A 146 13.12 0.04 -16.22
N LYS A 147 13.87 0.46 -15.19
CA LYS A 147 13.56 1.69 -14.45
C LYS A 147 13.75 2.93 -15.32
N GLU A 148 14.79 2.98 -16.14
CA GLU A 148 15.01 4.08 -17.09
C GLU A 148 13.91 4.15 -18.15
N GLU A 149 13.52 3.00 -18.72
CA GLU A 149 12.39 2.93 -19.64
C GLU A 149 11.07 3.38 -18.98
N MET A 150 10.84 2.97 -17.73
CA MET A 150 9.70 3.45 -16.95
C MET A 150 9.73 4.98 -16.82
N ILE A 151 10.85 5.56 -16.40
CA ILE A 151 10.98 7.02 -16.23
C ILE A 151 10.68 7.74 -17.55
N PHE A 152 11.16 7.20 -18.68
CA PHE A 152 10.90 7.77 -20.01
C PHE A 152 9.40 7.78 -20.35
N ASP A 153 8.67 6.70 -20.09
CA ASP A 153 7.21 6.62 -20.31
C ASP A 153 6.40 7.64 -19.48
N PHE A 154 6.94 8.09 -18.34
CA PHE A 154 6.32 9.14 -17.52
C PHE A 154 6.65 10.56 -17.98
N ALA A 155 7.74 10.75 -18.73
CA ALA A 155 8.16 12.08 -19.19
C ALA A 155 7.19 12.71 -20.20
N ASP A 156 6.49 11.88 -21.01
CA ASP A 156 5.72 12.35 -22.17
C ASP A 156 4.24 12.71 -21.88
N HIS A 157 3.70 12.47 -20.67
CA HIS A 157 2.25 12.56 -20.45
C HIS A 157 1.78 13.12 -19.10
N SER A 158 0.89 14.12 -19.12
CA SER A 158 0.52 14.95 -17.95
C SER A 158 -0.78 14.59 -17.21
N SER A 159 -1.57 13.62 -17.69
CA SER A 159 -2.86 13.32 -17.06
C SER A 159 -2.74 12.28 -15.93
N LYS A 160 -3.50 12.50 -14.85
CA LYS A 160 -3.58 11.54 -13.72
C LYS A 160 -4.05 10.15 -14.15
N ALA A 161 -4.96 10.07 -15.12
CA ALA A 161 -5.46 8.80 -15.63
C ALA A 161 -4.36 8.04 -16.39
N ASN A 162 -3.55 8.73 -17.19
CA ASN A 162 -2.44 8.08 -17.89
C ASN A 162 -1.33 7.64 -16.92
N ALA A 163 -1.01 8.47 -15.91
CA ALA A 163 -0.07 8.09 -14.87
C ALA A 163 -0.48 6.78 -14.17
N LEU A 164 -1.78 6.60 -13.86
CA LEU A 164 -2.29 5.37 -13.26
C LEU A 164 -2.16 4.15 -14.20
N LEU A 165 -2.41 4.33 -15.50
CA LEU A 165 -2.22 3.27 -16.49
C LEU A 165 -0.73 2.89 -16.63
N ASN A 166 0.16 3.88 -16.63
CA ASN A 166 1.60 3.67 -16.65
C ASN A 166 2.07 2.94 -15.39
N PHE A 167 1.61 3.35 -14.21
CA PHE A 167 1.94 2.62 -12.97
C PHE A 167 1.49 1.17 -13.04
N ARG A 168 0.26 0.90 -13.48
CA ARG A 168 -0.23 -0.48 -13.63
C ARG A 168 0.62 -1.30 -14.59
N LYS A 169 0.96 -0.74 -15.75
CA LYS A 169 1.82 -1.38 -16.75
C LYS A 169 3.18 -1.71 -16.13
N TRP A 170 3.88 -0.71 -15.60
CA TRP A 170 5.26 -0.86 -15.13
C TRP A 170 5.40 -1.70 -13.87
N PHE A 171 4.44 -1.63 -12.94
CA PHE A 171 4.42 -2.54 -11.79
C PHE A 171 4.30 -3.99 -12.25
N ASN A 172 3.37 -4.29 -13.17
CA ASN A 172 3.24 -5.64 -13.71
C ASN A 172 4.50 -6.08 -14.46
N THR A 173 5.09 -5.20 -15.28
CA THR A 173 6.33 -5.49 -16.01
C THR A 173 7.48 -5.83 -15.08
N LEU A 174 7.71 -4.99 -14.06
CA LEU A 174 8.80 -5.20 -13.09
C LEU A 174 8.56 -6.46 -12.25
N GLN A 175 7.33 -6.69 -11.76
CA GLN A 175 6.99 -7.89 -10.99
C GLN A 175 7.17 -9.17 -11.82
N GLN A 176 6.66 -9.20 -13.05
CA GLN A 176 6.80 -10.35 -13.94
C GLN A 176 8.26 -10.61 -14.31
N PHE A 177 9.03 -9.56 -14.60
CA PHE A 177 10.47 -9.68 -14.83
C PHE A 177 11.15 -10.31 -13.61
N GLY A 178 10.89 -9.77 -12.42
CA GLY A 178 11.43 -10.31 -11.17
C GLY A 178 11.14 -11.79 -10.97
N GLU A 179 9.91 -12.24 -11.21
CA GLU A 179 9.54 -13.67 -11.08
C GLU A 179 10.23 -14.55 -12.12
N GLN A 180 10.34 -14.10 -13.36
CA GLN A 180 11.02 -14.82 -14.44
C GLN A 180 12.52 -15.01 -14.18
N THR A 181 13.12 -14.14 -13.35
CA THR A 181 14.52 -14.30 -12.97
C THR A 181 14.75 -15.50 -12.06
N GLU A 182 13.72 -16.08 -11.44
CA GLU A 182 13.85 -17.16 -10.43
C GLU A 182 14.86 -16.83 -9.32
N GLU A 183 15.04 -15.53 -9.04
CA GLU A 183 16.01 -15.02 -8.09
C GLU A 183 15.35 -13.96 -7.20
N PRO A 184 14.93 -14.33 -5.97
CA PRO A 184 14.25 -13.43 -5.04
C PRO A 184 15.03 -12.15 -4.69
N LEU A 185 16.36 -12.12 -4.86
CA LEU A 185 17.14 -10.89 -4.69
C LEU A 185 16.84 -9.84 -5.79
N ALA A 186 16.50 -10.27 -7.01
CA ALA A 186 16.03 -9.38 -8.09
C ALA A 186 14.70 -8.72 -7.72
N GLU A 187 13.77 -9.54 -7.25
CA GLU A 187 12.47 -9.08 -6.77
C GLU A 187 12.58 -8.16 -5.56
N LEU A 188 13.56 -8.39 -4.68
CA LEU A 188 13.83 -7.56 -3.52
C LEU A 188 14.32 -6.15 -3.93
N LEU A 189 15.14 -6.05 -4.97
CA LEU A 189 15.58 -4.76 -5.51
C LEU A 189 14.45 -4.01 -6.22
N ILE A 190 13.56 -4.74 -6.92
CA ILE A 190 12.33 -4.18 -7.47
C ILE A 190 11.43 -3.67 -6.35
N TYR A 191 11.23 -4.48 -5.30
CA TYR A 191 10.47 -4.08 -4.12
C TYR A 191 11.03 -2.82 -3.48
N ASP A 192 12.35 -2.73 -3.32
CA ASP A 192 13.02 -1.53 -2.78
C ASP A 192 12.58 -0.27 -3.53
N PHE A 193 12.68 -0.29 -4.86
CA PHE A 193 12.30 0.82 -5.73
C PHE A 193 10.80 1.15 -5.69
N LEU A 194 9.92 0.14 -5.73
CA LEU A 194 8.47 0.34 -5.80
C LEU A 194 7.88 0.81 -4.45
N SER A 195 8.47 0.38 -3.34
CA SER A 195 8.00 0.69 -1.99
C SER A 195 8.73 1.85 -1.31
N ASP A 196 9.70 2.49 -1.98
CA ASP A 196 10.39 3.65 -1.41
C ASP A 196 9.43 4.81 -1.20
N ARG A 197 9.22 5.19 0.06
CA ARG A 197 8.34 6.29 0.51
C ARG A 197 8.70 7.65 -0.10
N LYS A 198 9.91 7.82 -0.62
CA LYS A 198 10.36 9.05 -1.28
C LYS A 198 9.98 9.10 -2.76
N ASN A 199 9.63 7.95 -3.35
CA ASN A 199 9.35 7.79 -4.76
C ASN A 199 7.83 7.95 -5.03
N GLU A 200 7.48 8.46 -6.22
CA GLU A 200 6.12 8.60 -6.72
C GLU A 200 5.40 7.23 -6.84
N THR A 201 6.16 6.14 -6.92
CA THR A 201 5.66 4.75 -6.97
C THR A 201 4.95 4.32 -5.69
N HIS A 202 5.33 4.86 -4.52
CA HIS A 202 4.89 4.35 -3.22
C HIS A 202 3.37 4.40 -3.03
N ALA A 203 2.72 5.45 -3.52
CA ALA A 203 1.26 5.57 -3.43
C ALA A 203 0.55 4.43 -4.16
N TYR A 204 1.04 4.08 -5.37
CA TYR A 204 0.51 2.97 -6.14
C TYR A 204 0.90 1.61 -5.56
N TYR A 205 2.10 1.50 -4.98
CA TYR A 205 2.53 0.30 -4.26
C TYR A 205 1.55 -0.11 -3.16
N LEU A 206 1.08 0.83 -2.33
CA LEU A 206 0.12 0.51 -1.26
C LEU A 206 -1.22 0.00 -1.81
N GLU A 207 -1.72 0.57 -2.92
CA GLU A 207 -2.93 0.09 -3.61
C GLU A 207 -2.71 -1.31 -4.19
N ASN A 208 -1.55 -1.53 -4.82
CA ASN A 208 -1.17 -2.82 -5.38
C ASN A 208 -0.96 -3.89 -4.30
N LEU A 209 -0.45 -3.51 -3.12
CA LEU A 209 -0.24 -4.41 -1.98
C LEU A 209 -1.55 -4.96 -1.42
N GLU A 210 -2.64 -4.18 -1.45
CA GLU A 210 -3.95 -4.64 -1.00
C GLU A 210 -4.58 -5.66 -1.96
N SER A 211 -4.30 -5.54 -3.26
CA SER A 211 -4.95 -6.33 -4.32
C SER A 211 -4.12 -7.50 -4.86
N SER A 212 -2.79 -7.43 -4.77
CA SER A 212 -1.87 -8.41 -5.37
C SER A 212 -1.38 -9.47 -4.37
N THR A 213 -1.22 -10.71 -4.83
CA THR A 213 -0.57 -11.78 -4.07
C THR A 213 0.96 -11.74 -4.16
N TYR A 214 1.51 -11.01 -5.13
CA TYR A 214 2.93 -10.94 -5.47
C TYR A 214 3.85 -10.80 -4.24
N TYR A 215 3.58 -9.83 -3.36
CA TYR A 215 4.45 -9.57 -2.21
C TYR A 215 4.46 -10.71 -1.17
N ASN A 216 3.35 -11.43 -1.04
CA ASN A 216 3.29 -12.62 -0.17
C ASN A 216 4.03 -13.79 -0.79
N GLU A 217 3.94 -13.95 -2.10
CA GLU A 217 4.66 -14.97 -2.84
C GLU A 217 6.17 -14.71 -2.84
N LEU A 218 6.59 -13.45 -3.01
CA LEU A 218 7.97 -13.02 -2.79
C LEU A 218 8.45 -13.35 -1.37
N GLN A 219 7.63 -13.10 -0.34
CA GLN A 219 7.98 -13.51 1.03
C GLN A 219 8.23 -15.01 1.12
N ALA A 220 7.37 -15.83 0.49
CA ALA A 220 7.51 -17.27 0.49
C ALA A 220 8.77 -17.73 -0.28
N ARG A 221 9.09 -17.10 -1.42
CA ARG A 221 10.30 -17.37 -2.20
C ARG A 221 11.57 -17.00 -1.42
N LEU A 222 11.60 -15.84 -0.76
CA LEU A 222 12.68 -15.40 0.12
C LEU A 222 12.88 -16.39 1.28
N LYS A 223 11.81 -16.75 2.01
CA LYS A 223 11.90 -17.73 3.11
C LYS A 223 12.36 -19.10 2.66
N LYS A 224 11.98 -19.52 1.46
CA LYS A 224 12.38 -20.81 0.90
C LYS A 224 13.87 -20.84 0.54
N LYS A 225 14.39 -19.77 -0.06
CA LYS A 225 15.76 -19.71 -0.58
C LYS A 225 16.78 -19.14 0.42
N TYR A 226 16.35 -18.19 1.24
CA TYR A 226 17.15 -17.41 2.19
C TYR A 226 16.46 -17.35 3.57
N PRO A 227 16.26 -18.49 4.25
CA PRO A 227 15.42 -18.57 5.45
C PRO A 227 15.94 -17.78 6.66
N THR A 228 17.26 -17.64 6.79
CA THR A 228 17.93 -17.09 7.98
C THR A 228 18.60 -15.74 7.75
N GLU A 229 18.40 -15.13 6.58
CA GLU A 229 19.09 -13.91 6.19
C GLU A 229 18.40 -12.64 6.70
N SER A 230 19.20 -11.63 7.06
CA SER A 230 18.69 -10.37 7.61
C SER A 230 17.74 -9.65 6.66
N PHE A 231 18.02 -9.66 5.35
CA PHE A 231 17.14 -9.05 4.36
C PHE A 231 15.78 -9.73 4.25
N THR A 232 15.69 -11.04 4.51
CA THR A 232 14.41 -11.77 4.52
C THR A 232 13.55 -11.35 5.69
N GLU A 233 14.16 -11.22 6.87
CA GLU A 233 13.48 -10.71 8.07
C GLU A 233 13.08 -9.24 7.89
N GLN A 234 13.98 -8.41 7.36
CA GLN A 234 13.72 -7.01 7.05
C GLN A 234 12.50 -6.85 6.13
N TYR A 235 12.47 -7.58 5.01
CA TYR A 235 11.34 -7.59 4.08
C TYR A 235 10.03 -8.00 4.76
N GLN A 236 10.06 -9.04 5.61
CA GLN A 236 8.88 -9.47 6.35
C GLN A 236 8.35 -8.38 7.29
N ASN A 237 9.24 -7.69 8.01
CA ASN A 237 8.87 -6.66 8.97
C ASN A 237 8.31 -5.41 8.27
N GLU A 238 8.94 -4.99 7.17
CA GLU A 238 8.46 -3.87 6.34
C GLU A 238 7.09 -4.19 5.73
N LEU A 239 6.93 -5.36 5.11
CA LEU A 239 5.66 -5.79 4.52
C LEU A 239 4.53 -5.89 5.56
N TRP A 240 4.83 -6.38 6.77
CA TRP A 240 3.86 -6.43 7.86
C TRP A 240 3.43 -5.02 8.28
N ALA A 241 4.38 -4.09 8.43
CA ALA A 241 4.10 -2.72 8.82
C ALA A 241 3.19 -2.02 7.80
N ASP A 242 3.47 -2.15 6.50
CA ASP A 242 2.68 -1.51 5.45
C ASP A 242 1.26 -2.10 5.36
N LYS A 243 1.10 -3.42 5.56
CA LYS A 243 -0.24 -4.03 5.68
C LYS A 243 -1.04 -3.48 6.86
N GLN A 244 -0.41 -3.27 8.02
CA GLN A 244 -1.08 -2.66 9.17
C GLN A 244 -1.51 -1.22 8.89
N ILE A 245 -0.72 -0.46 8.11
CA ILE A 245 -1.10 0.88 7.67
C ILE A 245 -2.35 0.82 6.80
N ILE A 246 -2.42 -0.11 5.83
CA ILE A 246 -3.59 -0.32 4.96
C ILE A 246 -4.82 -0.70 5.79
N GLU A 247 -4.73 -1.73 6.64
CA GLU A 247 -5.84 -2.19 7.49
C GLU A 247 -6.41 -1.07 8.39
N ARG A 248 -5.54 -0.20 8.92
CA ARG A 248 -5.97 0.95 9.72
C ARG A 248 -6.73 1.96 8.88
N ASN A 249 -6.27 2.22 7.66
CA ASN A 249 -6.90 3.17 6.75
C ASN A 249 -8.28 2.66 6.27
N THR A 250 -8.42 1.38 5.95
CA THR A 250 -9.70 0.79 5.54
C THR A 250 -10.73 0.77 6.68
N LYS A 251 -10.31 0.45 7.91
CA LYS A 251 -11.19 0.51 9.10
C LYS A 251 -11.68 1.93 9.41
N LYS A 252 -10.87 2.95 9.13
CA LYS A 252 -11.25 4.37 9.35
C LYS A 252 -12.44 4.79 8.48
N GLU A 253 -12.60 4.21 7.29
CA GLU A 253 -13.73 4.50 6.39
C GLU A 253 -14.99 3.67 6.71
N SER A 254 -14.83 2.45 7.23
CA SER A 254 -15.92 1.50 7.50
C SER A 254 -16.62 1.69 8.86
N GLY A 255 -16.14 2.61 9.70
CA GLY A 255 -16.69 2.85 11.04
C GLY A 255 -18.12 3.39 11.02
N PHE A 256 -19.06 2.63 11.58
CA PHE A 256 -20.44 3.08 11.85
C PHE A 256 -20.41 4.40 12.62
N LYS A 257 -20.76 5.52 11.96
CA LYS A 257 -20.61 6.84 12.58
C LYS A 257 -21.65 6.97 13.70
N PRO A 258 -21.24 7.17 14.97
CA PRO A 258 -22.16 7.21 16.12
C PRO A 258 -23.20 8.34 16.00
N ILE A 259 -22.96 9.31 15.12
CA ILE A 259 -23.90 10.39 14.81
C ILE A 259 -25.22 9.87 14.19
N TYR A 260 -25.22 8.74 13.49
CA TYR A 260 -26.45 8.15 12.97
C TYR A 260 -27.38 7.66 14.08
N PHE A 261 -26.81 7.11 15.16
CA PHE A 261 -27.58 6.72 16.35
C PHE A 261 -28.20 7.94 17.03
N LEU A 262 -27.48 9.07 17.07
CA LEU A 262 -28.00 10.33 17.59
C LEU A 262 -29.19 10.86 16.78
N TYR A 263 -29.14 10.77 15.44
CA TYR A 263 -30.28 11.16 14.59
C TYR A 263 -31.50 10.26 14.79
N ILE A 264 -31.30 8.95 14.97
CA ILE A 264 -32.40 8.01 15.27
C ILE A 264 -33.02 8.34 16.63
N LEU A 265 -32.20 8.57 17.66
CA LEU A 265 -32.67 8.96 19.00
C LEU A 265 -33.46 10.27 18.95
N LEU A 266 -32.95 11.29 18.25
CA LEU A 266 -33.62 12.57 18.07
C LEU A 266 -34.96 12.39 17.33
N GLY A 267 -34.99 11.57 16.28
CA GLY A 267 -36.21 11.24 15.56
C GLY A 267 -37.27 10.59 16.46
N LEU A 268 -36.88 9.62 17.29
CA LEU A 268 -37.76 8.98 18.25
C LEU A 268 -38.30 9.97 19.30
N LEU A 269 -37.44 10.86 19.82
CA LEU A 269 -37.85 11.91 20.75
C LEU A 269 -38.84 12.90 20.12
N LEU A 270 -38.63 13.30 18.86
CA LEU A 270 -39.55 14.18 18.13
C LEU A 270 -40.90 13.50 17.87
N VAL A 271 -40.90 12.23 17.47
CA VAL A 271 -42.15 11.45 17.30
C VAL A 271 -42.91 11.32 18.62
N GLN A 272 -42.20 11.04 19.71
CA GLN A 272 -42.78 10.95 21.04
C GLN A 272 -43.36 12.30 21.49
N ALA A 273 -42.62 13.41 21.29
CA ALA A 273 -43.09 14.75 21.60
C ALA A 273 -44.34 15.12 20.78
N CYS A 274 -44.34 14.85 19.47
CA CYS A 274 -45.51 15.04 18.60
C CYS A 274 -46.72 14.23 19.10
N TYR A 275 -46.52 12.96 19.47
CA TYR A 275 -47.59 12.12 20.03
C TYR A 275 -48.17 12.72 21.31
N TYR A 276 -47.33 13.17 22.25
CA TYR A 276 -47.78 13.81 23.49
C TYR A 276 -48.53 15.13 23.24
N LEU A 277 -48.06 15.96 22.32
CA LEU A 277 -48.73 17.23 21.97
C LEU A 277 -50.11 16.99 21.35
N LEU A 278 -50.23 16.05 20.41
CA LEU A 278 -51.51 15.68 19.80
C LEU A 278 -52.49 15.10 20.83
N LYS A 279 -52.01 14.21 21.71
CA LYS A 279 -52.82 13.62 22.79
C LYS A 279 -53.31 14.69 23.78
N ASN A 280 -52.46 15.62 24.18
CA ASN A 280 -52.83 16.71 25.07
C ASN A 280 -53.81 17.69 24.42
N ARG A 281 -53.66 17.99 23.12
CA ARG A 281 -54.61 18.82 22.37
C ARG A 281 -56.00 18.18 22.35
N LYS A 282 -56.09 16.87 22.04
CA LYS A 282 -57.37 16.12 22.09
C LYS A 282 -58.04 16.17 23.47
N ARG A 283 -57.28 15.91 24.54
CA ARG A 283 -57.80 15.98 25.93
C ARG A 283 -58.31 17.37 26.30
N ARG A 284 -57.62 18.44 25.87
CA ARG A 284 -58.06 19.83 26.14
C ARG A 284 -59.35 20.17 25.40
N ILE A 285 -59.50 19.74 24.15
CA ILE A 285 -60.73 19.96 23.37
C ILE A 285 -61.90 19.21 24.01
N GLU A 286 -61.70 17.95 24.42
CA GLU A 286 -62.72 17.15 25.08
C GLU A 286 -63.18 17.79 26.41
N LYS A 287 -62.24 18.23 27.25
CA LYS A 287 -62.58 18.93 28.50
C LYS A 287 -63.36 20.22 28.24
N LYS A 288 -62.89 21.07 27.32
CA LYS A 288 -63.61 22.30 26.94
C LYS A 288 -64.99 22.02 26.35
N ALA A 289 -65.14 20.94 25.59
CA ALA A 289 -66.42 20.56 25.01
C ALA A 289 -67.45 20.15 26.06
N VAL A 290 -67.02 19.44 27.12
CA VAL A 290 -67.88 19.11 28.27
C VAL A 290 -68.31 20.38 29.01
N ASP A 291 -67.41 21.35 29.17
CA ASP A 291 -67.67 22.55 29.97
C ASP A 291 -68.52 23.61 29.25
N ILE A 292 -68.49 23.69 27.91
CA ILE A 292 -69.01 24.85 27.14
C ILE A 292 -70.18 24.50 26.21
N LEU A 293 -70.31 23.24 25.78
CA LEU A 293 -71.35 22.86 24.82
C LEU A 293 -72.69 22.59 25.51
N THR A 294 -73.78 22.98 24.84
CA THR A 294 -75.13 22.58 25.25
C THR A 294 -75.33 21.07 25.06
N PRO A 295 -76.31 20.43 25.72
CA PRO A 295 -76.56 19.00 25.57
C PRO A 295 -76.77 18.53 24.12
N GLN A 296 -77.43 19.34 23.29
CA GLN A 296 -77.66 19.03 21.88
C GLN A 296 -76.39 19.20 21.04
N GLU A 297 -75.59 20.24 21.32
CA GLU A 297 -74.27 20.43 20.67
C GLU A 297 -73.29 19.33 21.06
N PHE A 298 -73.32 18.85 22.31
CA PHE A 298 -72.47 17.76 22.78
C PHE A 298 -72.82 16.42 22.10
N LYS A 299 -74.11 16.11 21.88
CA LYS A 299 -74.54 14.95 21.08
C LYS A 299 -74.02 15.01 19.65
N ILE A 300 -74.10 16.19 19.02
CA ILE A 300 -73.59 16.42 17.67
C ILE A 300 -72.05 16.30 17.64
N PHE A 301 -71.35 16.87 18.63
CA PHE A 301 -69.89 16.75 18.79
C PHE A 301 -69.42 15.29 18.88
N ASN A 302 -70.08 14.45 19.70
CA ASN A 302 -69.74 13.03 19.80
C ASN A 302 -70.02 12.27 18.50
N ALA A 303 -71.14 12.57 17.84
CA ALA A 303 -71.44 11.95 16.55
C ALA A 303 -70.40 12.31 15.46
N ILE A 304 -69.83 13.52 15.50
CA ILE A 304 -68.72 13.91 14.60
C ILE A 304 -67.45 13.12 14.91
N ARG A 305 -67.13 12.91 16.20
CA ARG A 305 -65.97 12.10 16.66
C ARG A 305 -66.08 10.64 16.23
N GLU A 306 -67.29 10.10 16.23
CA GLU A 306 -67.60 8.76 15.71
C GLU A 306 -67.48 8.67 14.17
N GLY A 307 -67.22 9.78 13.49
CA GLY A 307 -67.02 9.83 12.04
C GLY A 307 -68.28 10.07 11.22
N LYS A 308 -69.46 10.21 11.85
CA LYS A 308 -70.75 10.39 11.15
C LYS A 308 -70.81 11.70 10.39
N THR A 309 -71.20 11.67 9.12
CA THR A 309 -71.44 12.84 8.27
C THR A 309 -72.60 13.69 8.78
N ASN A 310 -72.69 14.96 8.36
CA ASN A 310 -73.79 15.84 8.79
C ASN A 310 -75.17 15.28 8.39
N LYS A 311 -75.25 14.51 7.30
CA LYS A 311 -76.48 13.85 6.84
C LYS A 311 -76.86 12.71 7.78
N GLU A 312 -75.90 11.87 8.18
CA GLU A 312 -76.14 10.79 9.15
C GLU A 312 -76.51 11.33 10.54
N ILE A 313 -75.89 12.44 10.97
CA ILE A 313 -76.23 13.11 12.23
C ILE A 313 -77.66 13.66 12.19
N ALA A 314 -78.05 14.30 11.07
CA ALA A 314 -79.40 14.83 10.87
C ALA A 314 -80.46 13.73 10.99
N THR A 315 -80.22 12.58 10.34
CA THR A 315 -81.09 11.40 10.42
C THR A 315 -81.12 10.82 11.84
N ALA A 316 -79.96 10.64 12.49
CA ALA A 316 -79.88 10.01 13.81
C ALA A 316 -80.51 10.86 14.94
N LEU A 317 -80.47 12.19 14.81
CA LEU A 317 -81.04 13.12 15.79
C LEU A 317 -82.41 13.66 15.39
N PHE A 318 -82.99 13.20 14.28
CA PHE A 318 -84.27 13.63 13.74
C PHE A 318 -84.40 15.17 13.59
N ILE A 319 -83.35 15.81 13.04
CA ILE A 319 -83.31 17.27 12.79
C ILE A 319 -82.90 17.57 11.35
N SER A 320 -83.18 18.79 10.86
CA SER A 320 -82.81 19.17 9.49
C SER A 320 -81.29 19.26 9.30
N LEU A 321 -80.81 19.00 8.08
CA LEU A 321 -79.40 19.17 7.72
C LEU A 321 -78.90 20.62 7.94
N SER A 322 -79.77 21.62 7.72
CA SER A 322 -79.46 23.03 7.98
C SER A 322 -79.24 23.30 9.48
N THR A 323 -80.07 22.70 10.33
CA THR A 323 -79.95 22.76 11.78
C THR A 323 -78.65 22.12 12.27
N VAL A 324 -78.25 20.96 11.72
CA VAL A 324 -76.95 20.34 12.02
C VAL A 324 -75.78 21.25 11.63
N LYS A 325 -75.80 21.82 10.42
CA LYS A 325 -74.74 22.75 9.97
C LYS A 325 -74.60 23.96 10.90
N THR A 326 -75.72 24.48 11.39
CA THR A 326 -75.75 25.61 12.33
C THR A 326 -75.12 25.22 13.67
N HIS A 327 -75.50 24.07 14.25
CA HIS A 327 -74.87 23.57 15.49
C HIS A 327 -73.37 23.27 15.30
N VAL A 328 -72.96 22.69 14.17
CA VAL A 328 -71.54 22.45 13.85
C VAL A 328 -70.75 23.75 13.81
N ASN A 329 -71.28 24.79 13.16
CA ASN A 329 -70.65 26.11 13.12
C ASN A 329 -70.54 26.75 14.52
N ASN A 330 -71.56 26.58 15.37
CA ASN A 330 -71.52 27.07 16.74
C ASN A 330 -70.49 26.31 17.59
N ILE A 331 -70.38 24.98 17.42
CA ILE A 331 -69.36 24.15 18.07
C ILE A 331 -67.96 24.60 17.67
N TYR A 332 -67.70 24.85 16.38
CA TYR A 332 -66.41 25.37 15.90
C TYR A 332 -66.06 26.71 16.53
N LYS A 333 -67.01 27.66 16.59
CA LYS A 333 -66.80 28.95 17.24
C LYS A 333 -66.51 28.81 18.74
N LYS A 334 -67.30 27.99 19.45
CA LYS A 334 -67.17 27.78 20.90
C LYS A 334 -65.86 27.07 21.28
N LEU A 335 -65.39 26.15 20.44
CA LEU A 335 -64.15 25.41 20.67
C LEU A 335 -62.92 26.05 20.01
N ASN A 336 -63.10 27.17 19.30
CA ASN A 336 -62.08 27.86 18.51
C ASN A 336 -61.37 26.91 17.52
N LEU A 337 -62.15 26.19 16.73
CA LEU A 337 -61.68 25.23 15.72
C LEU A 337 -62.06 25.71 14.32
N GLU A 338 -61.18 25.48 13.35
CA GLU A 338 -61.41 25.91 11.96
C GLU A 338 -61.88 24.75 11.07
N THR A 339 -61.46 23.52 11.38
CA THR A 339 -61.74 22.37 10.51
C THR A 339 -62.40 21.22 11.25
N ARG A 340 -63.18 20.44 10.51
CA ARG A 340 -63.75 19.17 10.99
C ARG A 340 -62.68 18.17 11.42
N LYS A 341 -61.47 18.24 10.84
CA LYS A 341 -60.35 17.35 11.18
C LYS A 341 -59.88 17.57 12.61
N ASP A 342 -60.01 18.77 13.15
CA ASP A 342 -59.65 19.06 14.55
C ASP A 342 -60.60 18.40 15.56
N LEU A 343 -61.78 17.96 15.12
CA LEU A 343 -62.76 17.21 15.92
C LEU A 343 -62.62 15.68 15.81
N LYS A 344 -61.79 15.16 14.90
CA LYS A 344 -61.54 13.72 14.74
C LYS A 344 -60.26 13.31 15.45
#